data_AF-A0A3L6J6U6-F1
#
_entry.id   AF-A0A3L6J6U6-F1
#
_cell.length_a   1.000
_cell.length_b   1.000
_cell.length_c   1.000
_cell.angle_alpha   90.00
_cell.angle_beta   90.00
_cell.angle_gamma   90.00
#
_symmetry.space_group_name_H-M   'P 1'
#
loop_
_entity.id
_entity.type
_entity.pdbx_description
1 polymer ?
#
loop_
_entity_poly.entity_id
_entity_poly.type
_entity_poly.pdbx_seq_one_letter_code
_entity_poly.pdbx_strand_id
1 'polypeptide(L)'
;MMDYERHDSTLASRLELLDKAADTQLSRELMQLHKKKCITCQEDRLACTVRPACKDRNFLNMLIDLGVEVKDLPSFCYSVYLDQVKRYILEKRTREMVDRRVPIRDFLSALNMSSIRQFTTRFSKIWARFSTVREGNLLLVTGDDMFFHFDFARDTVVLNPNHIPIRDFQALRLYVSLFSEYYNLKCQLIDETTNWWILAVEVKNKEAKKQLESLKSLVAHRIELLSLKTSDGGIRLQVEIITDDHRSPPEVGDLRKVFGLAAGQTQTGNV
;
A
#
# COMPACT_ATOMS: atom_id res chain seq x y z
N MET A 1 -27.38 -1.21 13.84
CA MET A 1 -26.79 -0.11 14.62
C MET A 1 -25.29 -0.34 14.61
N MET A 2 -24.47 0.64 14.25
CA MET A 2 -23.01 0.45 14.24
C MET A 2 -22.51 0.23 15.66
N ASP A 3 -21.71 -0.80 15.88
CA ASP A 3 -21.13 -1.11 17.20
C ASP A 3 -19.66 -1.51 17.10
N TYR A 4 -18.83 -0.62 16.56
CA TYR A 4 -17.39 -0.86 16.48
C TYR A 4 -16.65 -0.61 17.81
N GLU A 5 -17.30 -0.03 18.81
CA GLU A 5 -16.68 0.27 20.12
C GLU A 5 -16.28 -1.01 20.87
N ARG A 6 -16.97 -2.13 20.61
CA ARG A 6 -16.60 -3.45 21.15
C ARG A 6 -15.23 -3.97 20.69
N HIS A 7 -14.62 -3.32 19.71
CA HIS A 7 -13.29 -3.66 19.16
C HIS A 7 -12.17 -2.78 19.76
N ASP A 8 -12.43 -2.06 20.87
CA ASP A 8 -11.43 -1.24 21.57
C ASP A 8 -10.20 -2.03 22.01
N SER A 9 -10.39 -3.25 22.52
CA SER A 9 -9.31 -4.15 22.92
C SER A 9 -8.37 -4.54 21.78
N THR A 10 -8.89 -4.72 20.56
CA THR A 10 -8.09 -5.02 19.36
C THR A 10 -7.27 -3.80 18.91
N LEU A 11 -7.83 -2.59 19.06
CA LEU A 11 -7.07 -1.37 18.81
C LEU A 11 -5.97 -1.20 19.86
N ALA A 12 -6.28 -1.44 21.13
CA ALA A 12 -5.34 -1.31 22.24
C ALA A 12 -4.13 -2.25 22.06
N SER A 13 -4.37 -3.50 21.66
CA SER A 13 -3.30 -4.46 21.39
C SER A 13 -2.44 -4.11 20.17
N ARG A 14 -2.82 -3.11 19.37
CA ARG A 14 -2.04 -2.65 18.20
C ARG A 14 -1.39 -1.28 18.41
N LEU A 15 -1.82 -0.51 19.42
CA LEU A 15 -1.18 0.75 19.77
C LEU A 15 0.18 0.48 20.39
N GLU A 16 0.24 -0.38 21.42
CA GLU A 16 1.46 -0.74 22.16
C GLU A 16 2.29 0.51 22.52
N LEU A 17 1.63 1.58 22.97
CA LEU A 17 2.25 2.88 23.27
C LEU A 17 2.60 3.01 24.75
N LEU A 18 1.75 2.48 25.62
CA LEU A 18 1.85 2.58 27.08
C LEU A 18 1.70 1.19 27.71
N ASP A 19 1.16 1.11 28.93
CA ASP A 19 0.70 -0.16 29.48
C ASP A 19 -0.67 -0.54 28.90
N LYS A 20 -1.01 -1.83 29.02
CA LYS A 20 -2.25 -2.40 28.47
C LYS A 20 -3.51 -1.66 28.96
N ALA A 21 -3.56 -1.21 30.21
CA ALA A 21 -4.74 -0.53 30.74
C ALA A 21 -4.87 0.88 30.14
N ALA A 22 -3.77 1.63 30.08
CA ALA A 22 -3.71 2.95 29.46
C ALA A 22 -4.07 2.88 27.96
N ASP A 23 -3.52 1.94 27.21
CA ASP A 23 -3.83 1.75 25.78
C ASP A 23 -5.28 1.33 25.53
N THR A 24 -5.86 0.55 26.44
CA THR A 24 -7.30 0.20 26.39
C THR A 24 -8.16 1.44 26.58
N GLN A 25 -7.85 2.26 27.59
CA GLN A 25 -8.57 3.51 27.83
C GLN A 25 -8.45 4.46 26.64
N LEU A 26 -7.24 4.66 26.11
CA LEU A 26 -6.98 5.51 24.96
C LEU A 26 -7.75 5.04 23.71
N SER A 27 -7.77 3.74 23.47
CA SER A 27 -8.53 3.13 22.36
C SER A 27 -10.03 3.40 22.47
N ARG A 28 -10.58 3.26 23.68
CA ARG A 28 -11.99 3.56 23.96
C ARG A 28 -12.32 5.03 23.72
N GLU A 29 -11.50 5.94 24.25
CA GLU A 29 -11.68 7.39 24.07
C GLU A 29 -11.64 7.78 22.58
N LEU A 30 -10.70 7.20 21.81
CA LEU A 30 -10.58 7.44 20.37
C LEU A 30 -11.81 6.95 19.60
N MET A 31 -12.31 5.75 19.91
CA MET A 31 -13.49 5.17 19.28
C MET A 31 -14.74 5.99 19.58
N GLN A 32 -14.94 6.43 20.82
CA GLN A 32 -16.07 7.26 21.23
C GLN A 32 -16.06 8.63 20.52
N LEU A 33 -14.88 9.27 20.45
CA LEU A 33 -14.71 10.54 19.74
C LEU A 33 -15.12 10.41 18.27
N HIS A 34 -14.71 9.32 17.62
CA HIS A 34 -15.03 9.08 16.21
C HIS A 34 -16.47 8.61 15.99
N LYS A 35 -17.11 7.96 16.97
CA LYS A 35 -18.53 7.58 16.90
C LYS A 35 -19.44 8.75 16.67
N LYS A 36 -19.34 9.78 17.50
CA LYS A 36 -20.14 11.00 17.34
C LYS A 36 -19.91 11.64 15.97
N LYS A 37 -18.65 11.76 15.56
CA LYS A 37 -18.25 12.35 14.27
C LYS A 37 -18.76 11.53 13.07
N CYS A 38 -18.72 10.20 13.15
CA CYS A 38 -19.20 9.30 12.10
C CYS A 38 -20.72 9.30 11.97
N ILE A 39 -21.46 9.43 13.08
CA ILE A 39 -22.92 9.54 13.05
C ILE A 39 -23.33 10.82 12.33
N THR A 40 -22.85 11.98 12.79
CA THR A 40 -23.15 13.28 12.16
C THR A 40 -22.72 13.31 10.70
N CYS A 41 -21.56 12.74 10.36
CA CYS A 41 -21.13 12.67 8.97
C CYS A 41 -22.07 11.84 8.10
N GLN A 42 -22.59 10.71 8.59
CA GLN A 42 -23.46 9.82 7.79
C GLN A 42 -24.90 10.33 7.65
N GLU A 43 -25.36 11.16 8.59
CA GLU A 43 -26.64 11.85 8.49
C GLU A 43 -26.64 12.82 7.30
N ASP A 44 -25.53 13.54 7.08
CA ASP A 44 -25.30 14.33 5.86
C ASP A 44 -24.67 13.47 4.74
N ARG A 45 -25.54 12.77 4.01
CA ARG A 45 -25.15 11.88 2.91
C ARG A 45 -24.32 12.58 1.82
N LEU A 46 -24.63 13.85 1.53
CA LEU A 46 -23.91 14.60 0.51
C LEU A 46 -22.49 14.88 1.00
N ALA A 47 -22.35 15.43 2.22
CA ALA A 47 -21.04 15.69 2.82
C ALA A 47 -20.21 14.41 2.95
N CYS A 48 -20.78 13.30 3.44
CA CYS A 48 -20.06 12.02 3.54
C CYS A 48 -19.56 11.51 2.19
N THR A 49 -20.24 11.84 1.09
CA THR A 49 -19.84 11.45 -0.26
C THR A 49 -18.69 12.31 -0.78
N VAL A 50 -18.80 13.64 -0.68
CA VAL A 50 -17.85 14.57 -1.33
C VAL A 50 -16.71 15.01 -0.42
N ARG A 51 -16.96 15.13 0.89
CA ARG A 51 -16.04 15.66 1.90
C ARG A 51 -16.27 14.96 3.26
N PRO A 52 -15.92 13.67 3.39
CA PRO A 52 -16.10 12.95 4.64
C PRO A 52 -15.35 13.66 5.77
N ALA A 53 -15.95 13.65 6.97
CA ALA A 53 -15.38 14.34 8.13
C ALA A 53 -14.01 13.76 8.55
N CYS A 54 -13.75 12.48 8.24
CA CYS A 54 -12.45 11.86 8.33
C CYS A 54 -11.68 12.09 7.02
N LYS A 55 -10.52 12.77 7.12
CA LYS A 55 -9.59 12.91 5.99
C LYS A 55 -9.29 11.53 5.44
N ASP A 56 -9.48 11.39 4.13
CA ASP A 56 -9.18 10.16 3.42
C ASP A 56 -9.82 8.93 4.09
N ARG A 57 -10.99 9.06 4.73
CA ARG A 57 -11.65 7.92 5.39
C ARG A 57 -10.71 7.09 6.30
N ASN A 58 -9.68 7.69 6.88
CA ASN A 58 -8.61 6.95 7.58
C ASN A 58 -9.16 6.13 8.76
N PHE A 59 -10.18 6.65 9.44
CA PHE A 59 -10.87 5.91 10.48
C PHE A 59 -11.56 4.64 9.96
N LEU A 60 -12.20 4.70 8.79
CA LEU A 60 -12.79 3.51 8.15
C LEU A 60 -11.71 2.49 7.76
N ASN A 61 -10.58 2.96 7.19
CA ASN A 61 -9.44 2.10 6.88
C ASN A 61 -8.90 1.39 8.14
N MET A 62 -8.82 2.11 9.26
CA MET A 62 -8.42 1.54 10.56
C MET A 62 -9.41 0.47 11.03
N LEU A 63 -10.71 0.72 10.99
CA LEU A 63 -11.73 -0.27 11.37
C LEU A 63 -11.63 -1.54 10.52
N ILE A 64 -11.41 -1.40 9.20
CA ILE A 64 -11.20 -2.53 8.30
C ILE A 64 -9.92 -3.29 8.68
N ASP A 65 -8.81 -2.58 8.95
CA ASP A 65 -7.54 -3.20 9.34
C ASP A 65 -7.65 -3.96 10.67
N LEU A 66 -8.49 -3.48 11.60
CA LEU A 66 -8.82 -4.13 12.87
C LEU A 66 -9.71 -5.36 12.71
N GLY A 67 -10.22 -5.64 11.50
CA GLY A 67 -11.12 -6.77 11.24
C GLY A 67 -12.55 -6.55 11.77
N VAL A 68 -12.98 -5.30 11.90
CA VAL A 68 -14.37 -4.99 12.28
C VAL A 68 -15.32 -5.52 11.21
N GLU A 69 -16.35 -6.24 11.65
CA GLU A 69 -17.33 -6.80 10.73
C GLU A 69 -18.10 -5.71 9.98
N VAL A 70 -18.44 -5.99 8.71
CA VAL A 70 -19.13 -5.06 7.81
C VAL A 70 -20.42 -4.49 8.42
N LYS A 71 -21.14 -5.28 9.22
CA LYS A 71 -22.39 -4.85 9.89
C LYS A 71 -22.18 -3.75 10.93
N ASP A 72 -20.97 -3.66 11.49
CA ASP A 72 -20.59 -2.71 12.52
C ASP A 72 -19.87 -1.48 11.94
N LEU A 73 -19.43 -1.57 10.68
CA LEU A 73 -18.89 -0.44 9.93
C LEU A 73 -19.96 0.64 9.65
N PRO A 74 -19.55 1.90 9.44
CA PRO A 74 -20.44 2.96 9.01
C PRO A 74 -21.04 2.69 7.63
N SER A 75 -22.24 2.13 7.58
CA SER A 75 -22.84 1.50 6.39
C SER A 75 -22.93 2.43 5.18
N PHE A 76 -23.36 3.69 5.35
CA PHE A 76 -23.42 4.65 4.25
C PHE A 76 -22.01 5.08 3.81
N CYS A 77 -21.14 5.34 4.77
CA CYS A 77 -19.74 5.69 4.48
C CYS A 77 -19.05 4.55 3.72
N TYR A 78 -19.24 3.32 4.16
CA TYR A 78 -18.64 2.13 3.58
C TYR A 78 -19.18 1.82 2.19
N SER A 79 -20.49 1.97 1.94
CA SER A 79 -21.06 1.75 0.60
C SER A 79 -20.54 2.75 -0.43
N VAL A 80 -20.44 4.04 -0.06
CA VAL A 80 -19.82 5.05 -0.93
C VAL A 80 -18.36 4.74 -1.18
N TYR A 81 -17.65 4.27 -0.16
CA TYR A 81 -16.24 3.88 -0.29
C TYR A 81 -16.04 2.72 -1.27
N LEU A 82 -16.89 1.68 -1.23
CA LEU A 82 -16.86 0.58 -2.19
C LEU A 82 -17.17 1.05 -3.62
N ASP A 83 -18.13 1.97 -3.80
CA ASP A 83 -18.44 2.55 -5.11
C ASP A 83 -17.26 3.36 -5.66
N GLN A 84 -16.57 4.12 -4.81
CA GLN A 84 -15.35 4.85 -5.18
C GLN A 84 -14.23 3.90 -5.61
N VAL A 85 -14.01 2.82 -4.88
CA VAL A 85 -13.04 1.76 -5.24
C VAL A 85 -13.38 1.14 -6.60
N LYS A 86 -14.65 0.78 -6.81
CA LYS A 86 -15.12 0.22 -8.08
C LYS A 86 -14.87 1.16 -9.25
N ARG A 87 -15.25 2.44 -9.12
CA ARG A 87 -15.07 3.45 -10.19
C ARG A 87 -13.59 3.71 -10.48
N TYR A 88 -12.75 3.74 -9.45
CA TYR A 88 -11.31 3.87 -9.62
C TYR A 88 -10.74 2.73 -10.48
N ILE A 89 -11.09 1.48 -10.18
CA ILE A 89 -10.53 0.31 -10.86
C ILE A 89 -11.12 0.12 -12.27
N LEU A 90 -12.44 0.24 -12.42
CA LEU A 90 -13.13 -0.09 -13.67
C LEU A 90 -13.20 1.08 -14.64
N GLU A 91 -13.35 2.31 -14.14
CA GLU A 91 -13.56 3.50 -14.97
C GLU A 91 -12.30 4.37 -15.06
N LYS A 92 -11.26 4.11 -14.24
CA LYS A 92 -10.10 5.00 -14.06
C LYS A 92 -10.52 6.44 -13.73
N ARG A 93 -11.66 6.58 -13.06
CA ARG A 93 -12.22 7.86 -12.59
C ARG A 93 -11.97 7.98 -11.10
N THR A 94 -11.94 9.21 -10.60
CA THR A 94 -11.59 9.60 -9.22
C THR A 94 -10.11 9.82 -8.96
N ARG A 95 -9.82 10.40 -7.79
CA ARG A 95 -8.45 10.58 -7.28
C ARG A 95 -7.79 9.22 -7.04
N GLU A 96 -6.46 9.23 -7.00
CA GLU A 96 -5.68 8.05 -6.66
C GLU A 96 -6.09 7.49 -5.29
N MET A 97 -6.22 6.16 -5.25
CA MET A 97 -6.62 5.42 -4.06
C MET A 97 -5.38 4.86 -3.37
N VAL A 98 -4.64 5.72 -2.68
CA VAL A 98 -3.41 5.36 -1.94
C VAL A 98 -3.75 4.75 -0.57
N ASP A 99 -3.13 3.61 -0.24
CA ASP A 99 -3.27 2.84 1.00
C ASP A 99 -4.72 2.53 1.44
N ARG A 100 -5.62 2.37 0.45
CA ARG A 100 -7.03 2.05 0.69
C ARG A 100 -7.19 0.59 1.03
N ARG A 101 -7.82 0.28 2.17
CA ARG A 101 -8.07 -1.10 2.62
C ARG A 101 -9.50 -1.51 2.34
N VAL A 102 -9.69 -2.71 1.84
CA VAL A 102 -11.02 -3.30 1.60
C VAL A 102 -10.98 -4.78 1.98
N PRO A 103 -11.99 -5.33 2.68
CA PRO A 103 -12.16 -6.77 2.82
C PRO A 103 -12.18 -7.45 1.45
N ILE A 104 -11.45 -8.55 1.28
CA ILE A 104 -11.27 -9.19 -0.03
C ILE A 104 -12.62 -9.57 -0.66
N ARG A 105 -13.53 -10.13 0.14
CA ARG A 105 -14.87 -10.51 -0.31
C ARG A 105 -15.64 -9.32 -0.90
N ASP A 106 -15.61 -8.19 -0.20
CA ASP A 106 -16.36 -7.01 -0.59
C ASP A 106 -15.71 -6.30 -1.78
N PHE A 107 -14.37 -6.32 -1.87
CA PHE A 107 -13.62 -5.89 -3.04
C PHE A 107 -14.03 -6.67 -4.30
N LEU A 108 -14.06 -8.00 -4.22
CA LEU A 108 -14.46 -8.84 -5.34
C LEU A 108 -15.93 -8.62 -5.71
N SER A 109 -16.81 -8.53 -4.71
CA SER A 109 -18.23 -8.24 -4.91
C SER A 109 -18.44 -6.90 -5.61
N ALA A 110 -17.75 -5.83 -5.19
CA ALA A 110 -17.83 -4.52 -5.81
C ALA A 110 -17.43 -4.53 -7.30
N LEU A 111 -16.51 -5.43 -7.69
CA LEU A 111 -16.06 -5.61 -9.07
C LEU A 111 -16.87 -6.65 -9.87
N ASN A 112 -17.92 -7.23 -9.28
CA ASN A 112 -18.69 -8.35 -9.83
C ASN A 112 -17.81 -9.56 -10.17
N MET A 113 -16.95 -9.96 -9.24
CA MET A 113 -16.05 -11.10 -9.38
C MET A 113 -16.29 -12.13 -8.27
N SER A 114 -16.25 -13.41 -8.63
CA SER A 114 -16.43 -14.53 -7.71
C SER A 114 -15.15 -14.93 -6.99
N SER A 115 -13.98 -14.59 -7.55
CA SER A 115 -12.69 -14.99 -7.00
C SER A 115 -11.55 -14.09 -7.45
N ILE A 116 -10.45 -14.13 -6.69
CA ILE A 116 -9.19 -13.48 -7.06
C ILE A 116 -8.64 -14.04 -8.36
N ARG A 117 -8.83 -15.33 -8.63
CA ARG A 117 -8.44 -15.93 -9.92
C ARG A 117 -9.17 -15.27 -11.08
N GLN A 118 -10.46 -14.97 -10.92
CA GLN A 118 -11.21 -14.23 -11.95
C GLN A 118 -10.68 -12.80 -12.09
N PHE A 119 -10.36 -12.14 -10.98
CA PHE A 119 -9.74 -10.81 -10.97
C PHE A 119 -8.43 -10.80 -11.77
N THR A 120 -7.47 -11.64 -11.43
CA THR A 120 -6.17 -11.69 -12.12
C THR A 120 -6.33 -12.06 -13.59
N THR A 121 -7.15 -13.07 -13.91
CA THR A 121 -7.40 -13.52 -15.30
C THR A 121 -8.06 -12.44 -16.16
N ARG A 122 -8.98 -11.66 -15.58
CA ARG A 122 -9.65 -10.59 -16.33
C ARG A 122 -8.69 -9.44 -16.58
N PHE A 123 -8.01 -8.97 -15.54
CA PHE A 123 -7.16 -7.79 -15.66
C PHE A 123 -5.84 -8.06 -16.38
N SER A 124 -5.32 -9.28 -16.36
CA SER A 124 -4.17 -9.66 -17.21
C SER A 124 -4.47 -9.57 -18.71
N LYS A 125 -5.75 -9.56 -19.12
CA LYS A 125 -6.18 -9.38 -20.51
C LYS A 125 -6.45 -7.93 -20.88
N ILE A 126 -6.74 -7.08 -19.89
CA ILE A 126 -7.18 -5.69 -20.11
C ILE A 126 -6.01 -4.72 -19.93
N TRP A 127 -5.15 -4.96 -18.94
CA TRP A 127 -4.00 -4.10 -18.68
C TRP A 127 -2.86 -4.39 -19.66
N ALA A 128 -2.25 -3.32 -20.16
CA ALA A 128 -1.16 -3.41 -21.13
C ALA A 128 0.10 -4.02 -20.51
N ARG A 129 0.27 -3.82 -19.20
CA ARG A 129 1.30 -4.45 -18.38
C ARG A 129 0.63 -5.07 -17.17
N PHE A 130 1.01 -6.30 -16.86
CA PHE A 130 0.48 -7.06 -15.75
C PHE A 130 1.62 -7.89 -15.16
N SER A 131 1.77 -7.87 -13.84
CA SER A 131 2.63 -8.79 -13.11
C SER A 131 1.94 -9.21 -11.82
N THR A 132 2.24 -10.43 -11.39
CA THR A 132 1.67 -11.01 -10.17
C THR A 132 2.72 -11.85 -9.48
N VAL A 133 2.82 -11.71 -8.16
CA VAL A 133 3.72 -12.50 -7.32
C VAL A 133 2.93 -13.02 -6.12
N ARG A 134 3.07 -14.31 -5.81
CA ARG A 134 2.38 -14.96 -4.69
C ARG A 134 3.38 -15.72 -3.82
N GLU A 135 3.30 -15.51 -2.52
CA GLU A 135 4.07 -16.29 -1.54
C GLU A 135 3.29 -16.36 -0.22
N GLY A 136 3.08 -17.58 0.29
CA GLY A 136 2.31 -17.82 1.50
C GLY A 136 0.92 -17.17 1.47
N ASN A 137 0.66 -16.29 2.45
CA ASN A 137 -0.59 -15.54 2.62
C ASN A 137 -0.62 -14.21 1.85
N LEU A 138 0.37 -13.93 1.02
CA LEU A 138 0.43 -12.69 0.26
C LEU A 138 0.26 -12.94 -1.24
N LEU A 139 -0.51 -12.07 -1.87
CA LEU A 139 -0.57 -11.94 -3.31
C LEU A 139 -0.43 -10.47 -3.69
N LEU A 140 0.56 -10.18 -4.51
CA LEU A 140 0.82 -8.86 -5.08
C LEU A 140 0.43 -8.85 -6.55
N VAL A 141 -0.31 -7.83 -6.98
CA VAL A 141 -0.75 -7.68 -8.37
C VAL A 141 -0.57 -6.24 -8.81
N THR A 142 0.14 -6.00 -9.91
CA THR A 142 0.33 -4.65 -10.47
C THR A 142 -0.06 -4.60 -11.95
N GLY A 143 -0.69 -3.52 -12.38
CA GLY A 143 -0.99 -3.24 -13.78
C GLY A 143 -1.73 -1.94 -14.04
N ASP A 144 -1.47 -1.33 -15.20
CA ASP A 144 -2.00 -0.02 -15.61
C ASP A 144 -1.94 1.04 -14.48
N ASP A 145 -0.77 1.13 -13.84
CA ASP A 145 -0.46 2.05 -12.71
C ASP A 145 -1.23 1.80 -11.42
N MET A 146 -1.99 0.72 -11.34
CA MET A 146 -2.61 0.24 -10.10
C MET A 146 -1.77 -0.85 -9.46
N PHE A 147 -1.73 -0.84 -8.14
CA PHE A 147 -1.07 -1.86 -7.34
C PHE A 147 -2.00 -2.39 -6.25
N PHE A 148 -2.07 -3.72 -6.10
CA PHE A 148 -2.91 -4.41 -5.13
C PHE A 148 -2.03 -5.33 -4.28
N HIS A 149 -2.17 -5.22 -2.96
CA HIS A 149 -1.56 -6.10 -1.98
C HIS A 149 -2.65 -6.85 -1.23
N PHE A 150 -2.88 -8.10 -1.60
CA PHE A 150 -3.80 -9.00 -0.91
C PHE A 150 -3.08 -9.68 0.26
N ASP A 151 -3.60 -9.51 1.47
CA ASP A 151 -3.19 -10.19 2.69
C ASP A 151 -4.30 -11.17 3.11
N PHE A 152 -4.08 -12.45 2.86
CA PHE A 152 -5.03 -13.52 3.18
C PHE A 152 -5.13 -13.82 4.66
N ALA A 153 -4.10 -13.49 5.45
CA ALA A 153 -4.16 -13.66 6.90
C ALA A 153 -5.09 -12.61 7.54
N ARG A 154 -5.14 -11.40 6.96
CA ARG A 154 -6.01 -10.32 7.39
C ARG A 154 -7.35 -10.25 6.65
N ASP A 155 -7.55 -11.05 5.61
CA ASP A 155 -8.69 -10.98 4.68
C ASP A 155 -8.90 -9.57 4.08
N THR A 156 -7.81 -8.87 3.77
CA THR A 156 -7.86 -7.51 3.22
C THR A 156 -7.03 -7.38 1.95
N VAL A 157 -7.44 -6.44 1.09
CA VAL A 157 -6.62 -5.92 -0.01
C VAL A 157 -6.31 -4.46 0.24
N VAL A 158 -5.04 -4.08 0.05
CA VAL A 158 -4.59 -2.69 0.04
C VAL A 158 -4.39 -2.24 -1.40
N LEU A 159 -5.09 -1.18 -1.80
CA LEU A 159 -4.94 -0.55 -3.10
C LEU A 159 -3.87 0.55 -3.02
N ASN A 160 -3.04 0.60 -4.06
CA ASN A 160 -1.85 1.42 -4.21
C ASN A 160 -1.10 1.59 -2.88
N PRO A 161 -0.60 0.49 -2.31
CA PRO A 161 0.15 0.56 -1.07
C PRO A 161 1.40 1.40 -1.31
N ASN A 162 1.49 2.51 -0.60
CA ASN A 162 2.62 3.42 -0.65
C ASN A 162 3.35 3.40 0.69
N HIS A 163 2.63 3.38 1.81
CA HIS A 163 3.18 3.50 3.16
C HIS A 163 3.23 2.16 3.92
N ILE A 164 3.24 1.02 3.21
CA ILE A 164 3.48 -0.28 3.85
C ILE A 164 4.99 -0.41 4.11
N PRO A 165 5.42 -0.59 5.37
CA PRO A 165 6.84 -0.77 5.70
C PRO A 165 7.33 -2.16 5.27
N ILE A 166 8.55 -2.22 4.75
CA ILE A 166 9.23 -3.46 4.38
C ILE A 166 10.21 -3.79 5.51
N ARG A 167 9.82 -4.76 6.35
CA ARG A 167 10.51 -5.07 7.61
C ARG A 167 11.47 -6.23 7.53
N ASP A 168 11.37 -7.06 6.49
CA ASP A 168 12.20 -8.25 6.33
C ASP A 168 12.58 -8.47 4.86
N PHE A 169 13.61 -9.28 4.66
CA PHE A 169 14.17 -9.57 3.36
C PHE A 169 13.18 -10.29 2.44
N GLN A 170 12.28 -11.11 2.99
CA GLN A 170 11.29 -11.86 2.21
C GLN A 170 10.24 -10.94 1.62
N ALA A 171 9.73 -9.99 2.41
CA ALA A 171 8.86 -8.92 1.94
C ALA A 171 9.56 -8.08 0.86
N LEU A 172 10.82 -7.68 1.08
CA LEU A 172 11.60 -6.94 0.07
C LEU A 172 11.69 -7.72 -1.24
N ARG A 173 12.06 -9.00 -1.17
CA ARG A 173 12.18 -9.89 -2.32
C ARG A 173 10.88 -9.96 -3.12
N LEU A 174 9.73 -10.05 -2.46
CA LEU A 174 8.43 -10.09 -3.14
C LEU A 174 8.13 -8.83 -3.95
N TYR A 175 8.34 -7.65 -3.36
CA TYR A 175 8.14 -6.38 -4.06
C TYR A 175 9.15 -6.20 -5.20
N VAL A 176 10.42 -6.56 -4.98
CA VAL A 176 11.47 -6.53 -6.01
C VAL A 176 11.12 -7.44 -7.18
N SER A 177 10.67 -8.67 -6.93
CA SER A 177 10.25 -9.59 -8.00
C SER A 177 9.08 -9.03 -8.80
N LEU A 178 8.06 -8.50 -8.12
CA LEU A 178 6.89 -7.91 -8.77
C LEU A 178 7.27 -6.72 -9.67
N PHE A 179 8.04 -5.77 -9.14
CA PHE A 179 8.41 -4.58 -9.90
C PHE A 179 9.44 -4.90 -10.99
N SER A 180 10.35 -5.83 -10.77
CA SER A 180 11.30 -6.31 -11.79
C SER A 180 10.56 -6.87 -13.00
N GLU A 181 9.55 -7.73 -12.79
CA GLU A 181 8.72 -8.28 -13.86
C GLU A 181 7.88 -7.18 -14.53
N TYR A 182 7.17 -6.36 -13.74
CA TYR A 182 6.29 -5.31 -14.26
C TYR A 182 7.02 -4.27 -15.13
N TYR A 183 8.21 -3.86 -14.72
CA TYR A 183 9.04 -2.90 -15.44
C TYR A 183 9.99 -3.54 -16.46
N ASN A 184 10.03 -4.88 -16.53
CA ASN A 184 10.95 -5.65 -17.34
C ASN A 184 12.42 -5.20 -17.11
N LEU A 185 12.82 -5.15 -15.85
CA LEU A 185 14.16 -4.76 -15.39
C LEU A 185 14.86 -5.98 -14.81
N LYS A 186 16.13 -6.18 -15.16
CA LYS A 186 16.96 -7.19 -14.50
C LYS A 186 17.39 -6.65 -13.15
N CYS A 187 17.19 -7.48 -12.12
CA CYS A 187 17.53 -7.12 -10.75
C CYS A 187 18.29 -8.25 -10.08
N GLN A 188 19.22 -7.88 -9.21
CA GLN A 188 19.87 -8.79 -8.28
C GLN A 188 19.62 -8.25 -6.87
N LEU A 189 19.15 -9.12 -5.99
CA LEU A 189 18.95 -8.81 -4.58
C LEU A 189 19.92 -9.69 -3.77
N ILE A 190 20.71 -9.07 -2.90
CA ILE A 190 21.70 -9.73 -2.06
C ILE A 190 21.35 -9.46 -0.59
N ASP A 191 21.33 -10.52 0.20
CA ASP A 191 21.22 -10.48 1.65
C ASP A 191 22.64 -10.51 2.23
N GLU A 192 23.22 -9.35 2.52
CA GLU A 192 24.59 -9.27 3.06
C GLU A 192 24.60 -9.63 4.54
N THR A 193 23.64 -9.09 5.29
CA THR A 193 23.42 -9.40 6.71
C THR A 193 21.93 -9.31 7.03
N THR A 194 21.53 -9.73 8.23
CA THR A 194 20.12 -9.73 8.69
C THR A 194 19.40 -8.39 8.54
N ASN A 195 20.14 -7.27 8.54
CA ASN A 195 19.60 -5.93 8.41
C ASN A 195 20.23 -5.11 7.28
N TRP A 196 21.01 -5.72 6.39
CA TRP A 196 21.64 -5.01 5.27
C TRP A 196 21.39 -5.74 3.96
N TRP A 197 20.62 -5.09 3.09
CA TRP A 197 20.23 -5.65 1.80
C TRP A 197 20.71 -4.77 0.67
N ILE A 198 21.22 -5.41 -0.39
CA ILE A 198 21.68 -4.72 -1.59
C ILE A 198 20.76 -5.07 -2.75
N LEU A 199 20.01 -4.08 -3.23
CA LEU A 199 19.25 -4.17 -4.46
C LEU A 199 20.06 -3.53 -5.60
N ALA A 200 20.30 -4.31 -6.64
CA ALA A 200 20.98 -3.83 -7.83
C ALA A 200 20.06 -3.96 -9.05
N VAL A 201 19.79 -2.84 -9.73
CA VAL A 201 18.85 -2.75 -10.87
C VAL A 201 19.59 -2.28 -12.12
N GLU A 202 19.44 -3.01 -13.23
CA GLU A 202 19.93 -2.55 -14.53
C GLU A 202 19.04 -1.43 -15.07
N VAL A 203 19.65 -0.30 -15.39
CA VAL A 203 18.95 0.91 -15.84
C VAL A 203 19.07 1.04 -17.35
N LYS A 204 17.93 1.17 -18.04
CA LYS A 204 17.88 1.28 -19.51
C LYS A 204 18.14 2.71 -20.01
N ASN A 205 17.91 3.71 -19.17
CA ASN A 205 17.95 5.12 -19.57
C ASN A 205 19.22 5.84 -19.05
N LYS A 206 20.01 6.46 -19.94
CA LYS A 206 21.18 7.29 -19.58
C LYS A 206 20.80 8.57 -18.83
N GLU A 207 19.57 9.04 -19.01
CA GLU A 207 19.03 10.23 -18.35
C GLU A 207 18.67 9.99 -16.88
N ALA A 208 18.64 8.71 -16.46
CA ALA A 208 18.37 8.31 -15.09
C ALA A 208 19.30 8.99 -14.08
N LYS A 209 20.55 9.32 -14.45
CA LYS A 209 21.51 9.95 -13.53
C LYS A 209 20.99 11.26 -12.90
N LYS A 210 20.32 12.12 -13.68
CA LYS A 210 19.74 13.38 -13.17
C LYS A 210 18.53 13.12 -12.28
N GLN A 211 17.66 12.20 -12.68
CA GLN A 211 16.47 11.82 -11.91
C GLN A 211 16.86 11.09 -10.60
N LEU A 212 18.00 10.41 -10.60
CA LEU A 212 18.49 9.69 -9.43
C LEU A 212 18.95 10.64 -8.32
N GLU A 213 19.58 11.75 -8.67
CA GLU A 213 19.96 12.80 -7.71
C GLU A 213 18.71 13.40 -7.05
N SER A 214 17.61 13.58 -7.81
CA SER A 214 16.32 13.95 -7.20
C SER A 214 15.69 12.85 -6.36
N LEU A 215 15.98 11.57 -6.63
CA LEU A 215 15.48 10.48 -5.81
C LEU A 215 16.25 10.37 -4.50
N LYS A 216 17.58 10.54 -4.52
CA LYS A 216 18.41 10.53 -3.31
C LYS A 216 17.82 11.43 -2.23
N SER A 217 17.42 12.66 -2.55
CA SER A 217 16.81 13.55 -1.55
C SER A 217 15.46 13.05 -1.03
N LEU A 218 14.65 12.41 -1.87
CA LEU A 218 13.34 11.87 -1.49
C LEU A 218 13.44 10.64 -0.58
N VAL A 219 14.46 9.80 -0.75
CA VAL A 219 14.61 8.53 -0.01
C VAL A 219 15.80 8.52 0.97
N ALA A 220 16.56 9.62 1.06
CA ALA A 220 17.79 9.72 1.89
C ALA A 220 17.56 9.37 3.38
N HIS A 221 16.35 9.57 3.89
CA HIS A 221 16.03 9.28 5.28
C HIS A 221 15.70 7.80 5.54
N ARG A 222 15.62 6.96 4.50
CA ARG A 222 15.24 5.54 4.56
C ARG A 222 16.18 4.59 3.82
N ILE A 223 17.06 5.13 2.97
CA ILE A 223 18.03 4.36 2.19
C ILE A 223 19.42 4.89 2.53
N GLU A 224 20.31 3.98 2.94
CA GLU A 224 21.67 4.26 3.38
C GLU A 224 22.48 4.87 2.24
N LEU A 225 22.49 4.16 1.11
CA LEU A 225 23.29 4.50 -0.03
C LEU A 225 22.52 4.19 -1.29
N LEU A 226 22.49 5.17 -2.19
CA LEU A 226 21.94 5.02 -3.53
C LEU A 226 23.02 5.47 -4.52
N SER A 227 23.62 4.50 -5.22
CA SER A 227 24.78 4.75 -6.08
C SER A 227 24.56 4.20 -7.49
N LEU A 228 25.14 4.89 -8.48
CA LEU A 228 25.18 4.39 -9.86
C LEU A 228 26.58 3.90 -10.15
N LYS A 229 26.69 2.62 -10.48
CA LYS A 229 27.93 2.02 -10.98
C LYS A 229 27.79 1.88 -12.50
N THR A 230 28.67 2.53 -13.24
CA THR A 230 28.83 2.29 -14.67
C THR A 230 29.70 1.05 -14.83
N SER A 231 29.20 0.05 -15.54
CA SER A 231 29.95 -1.16 -15.90
C SER A 231 29.86 -1.38 -17.40
N ASP A 232 30.70 -2.25 -17.95
CA ASP A 232 30.73 -2.53 -19.40
C ASP A 232 29.39 -3.07 -19.94
N GLY A 233 28.50 -3.55 -19.06
CA GLY A 233 27.13 -4.00 -19.39
C GLY A 233 26.03 -2.95 -19.23
N GLY A 234 26.33 -1.71 -18.84
CA GLY A 234 25.35 -0.63 -18.66
C GLY A 234 25.43 0.07 -17.31
N ILE A 235 24.39 0.86 -17.00
CA ILE A 235 24.25 1.58 -15.74
C ILE A 235 23.54 0.69 -14.74
N ARG A 236 24.17 0.45 -13.59
CA ARG A 236 23.60 -0.34 -12.49
C ARG A 236 23.31 0.57 -11.31
N LEU A 237 22.05 0.65 -10.91
CA LEU A 237 21.61 1.32 -9.70
C LEU A 237 21.76 0.36 -8.52
N GLN A 238 22.59 0.71 -7.55
CA GLN A 238 22.74 -0.01 -6.30
C GLN A 238 22.06 0.77 -5.18
N VAL A 239 21.17 0.09 -4.47
CA VAL A 239 20.40 0.61 -3.34
C VAL A 239 20.73 -0.24 -2.12
N GLU A 240 21.27 0.40 -1.10
CA GLU A 240 21.60 -0.24 0.18
C GLU A 240 20.53 0.13 1.20
N ILE A 241 19.89 -0.92 1.72
CA ILE A 241 18.81 -0.81 2.69
C ILE A 241 19.36 -1.33 4.01
N ILE A 242 19.41 -0.46 5.01
CA ILE A 242 19.75 -0.84 6.39
C ILE A 242 18.52 -0.69 7.27
N THR A 243 18.08 -1.80 7.87
CA THR A 243 16.96 -1.81 8.83
C THR A 243 17.51 -1.82 10.25
N ASP A 244 17.71 -0.65 10.85
CA ASP A 244 18.03 -0.53 12.28
C ASP A 244 16.82 0.00 13.06
N ASP A 245 16.83 -0.16 14.38
CA ASP A 245 15.74 0.31 15.26
C ASP A 245 15.64 1.85 15.32
N HIS A 246 16.60 2.57 14.74
CA HIS A 246 16.68 4.03 14.80
C HIS A 246 16.14 4.71 13.53
N ARG A 247 15.93 3.97 12.45
CA ARG A 247 15.43 4.47 11.16
C ARG A 247 14.07 3.90 10.83
N SER A 248 13.26 4.70 10.14
CA SER A 248 12.03 4.17 9.55
C SER A 248 12.40 3.19 8.43
N PRO A 249 11.79 1.99 8.39
CA PRO A 249 12.04 1.03 7.33
C PRO A 249 11.63 1.63 5.97
N PRO A 250 12.23 1.18 4.86
CA PRO A 250 11.78 1.58 3.55
C PRO A 250 10.32 1.15 3.36
N GLU A 251 9.56 1.98 2.64
CA GLU A 251 8.18 1.66 2.31
C GLU A 251 8.08 1.17 0.86
N VAL A 252 6.99 0.47 0.57
CA VAL A 252 6.66 -0.03 -0.76
C VAL A 252 6.67 1.08 -1.82
N GLY A 253 6.22 2.29 -1.46
CA GLY A 253 6.25 3.46 -2.32
C GLY A 253 7.66 3.89 -2.75
N ASP A 254 8.64 3.72 -1.87
CA ASP A 254 10.04 4.05 -2.14
C ASP A 254 10.60 3.12 -3.22
N LEU A 255 10.35 1.81 -3.10
CA LEU A 255 10.73 0.84 -4.14
C LEU A 255 10.02 1.12 -5.47
N ARG A 256 8.71 1.40 -5.45
CA ARG A 256 7.96 1.69 -6.68
C ARG A 256 8.58 2.88 -7.42
N LYS A 257 8.99 3.94 -6.70
CA LYS A 257 9.69 5.09 -7.29
C LYS A 257 11.05 4.71 -7.86
N VAL A 258 11.85 3.92 -7.14
CA VAL A 258 13.16 3.42 -7.62
C VAL A 258 13.01 2.68 -8.95
N PHE A 259 12.08 1.74 -9.03
CA PHE A 259 11.85 0.95 -10.25
C PHE A 259 11.24 1.78 -11.38
N GLY A 260 10.30 2.67 -11.09
CA GLY A 260 9.73 3.59 -12.08
C GLY A 260 10.80 4.45 -12.74
N LEU A 261 11.72 5.02 -11.93
CA LEU A 261 12.85 5.78 -12.46
C LEU A 261 13.84 4.92 -13.26
N ALA A 262 14.18 3.73 -12.77
CA ALA A 262 15.06 2.81 -13.48
C ALA A 262 14.48 2.38 -14.86
N ALA A 263 13.14 2.32 -14.95
CA ALA A 263 12.41 2.07 -16.18
C ALA A 263 12.26 3.31 -17.09
N GLY A 264 12.71 4.49 -16.65
CA GLY A 264 12.60 5.74 -17.38
C GLY A 264 11.20 6.36 -17.36
N GLN A 265 10.33 5.97 -16.43
CA GLN A 265 9.06 6.68 -16.22
C GLN A 265 9.36 7.99 -15.50
N THR A 266 9.06 9.11 -16.14
CA THR A 266 8.99 10.40 -15.46
C THR A 266 7.90 10.32 -14.40
N GLN A 267 8.19 10.76 -13.18
CA GLN A 267 7.16 10.94 -12.17
C GLN A 267 6.09 11.87 -12.77
N THR A 268 4.94 11.33 -13.15
CA THR A 268 3.73 12.13 -13.28
C THR A 268 3.35 12.51 -11.86
N GLY A 269 3.99 13.58 -11.38
CA GLY A 269 3.73 14.10 -10.05
C GLY A 269 2.26 14.43 -9.91
N ASN A 270 1.72 14.19 -8.72
CA ASN A 270 0.87 15.18 -8.07
C ASN A 270 1.04 15.04 -6.55
N VAL A 271 1.38 16.19 -5.97
CA VAL A 271 1.16 16.56 -4.57
C VAL A 271 -0.34 16.56 -4.28
#